data_AF-A0A963RPW3-F1
#
_entry.id   AF-A0A963RPW3-F1
#
_cell.length_a   1.000
_cell.length_b   1.000
_cell.length_c   1.000
_cell.angle_alpha   90.00
_cell.angle_beta   90.00
_cell.angle_gamma   90.00
#
_symmetry.space_group_name_H-M   'P 1'
#
loop_
_entity.id
_entity.type
_entity.pdbx_description
1 polymer ?
#
loop_
_entity_poly.entity_id
_entity_poly.type
_entity_poly.pdbx_seq_one_letter_code
_entity_poly.pdbx_strand_id
1 'polypeptide(L)' 'GAQGRKLVATDGVFSMDGDVAPLAALAGVCTGQGAWLMVDDAHGIGVLGPQGRGSIAAAGLGEDKVP' A
#
# COMPACT_ATOMS: atom_id res chain seq x y z
N GLY A 1 1.46 -27.47 2.35
CA GLY A 1 0.93 -26.26 1.68
C GLY A 1 2.07 -25.63 0.90
N ALA A 2 1.81 -25.13 -0.31
CA ALA A 2 2.87 -24.60 -1.17
C ALA A 2 3.64 -23.46 -0.46
N GLN A 3 4.95 -23.65 -0.28
CA GLN A 3 5.86 -22.66 0.33
C GLN A 3 6.36 -21.66 -0.73
N GLY A 4 5.42 -20.93 -1.34
CA GLY A 4 5.71 -19.93 -2.37
C GLY A 4 5.87 -18.52 -1.79
N ARG A 5 6.54 -17.63 -2.55
CA ARG A 5 6.54 -16.19 -2.28
C ARG A 5 5.10 -15.67 -2.35
N LYS A 6 4.71 -14.82 -1.39
CA LYS A 6 3.37 -14.23 -1.30
C LYS A 6 3.43 -12.75 -1.64
N LEU A 7 2.48 -12.28 -2.45
CA LEU A 7 2.33 -10.89 -2.83
C LEU A 7 0.88 -10.48 -2.64
N VAL A 8 0.67 -9.34 -1.98
CA VAL A 8 -0.61 -8.62 -1.90
C VAL A 8 -0.48 -7.38 -2.77
N ALA A 9 -1.41 -7.18 -3.69
CA ALA A 9 -1.44 -6.00 -4.57
C ALA A 9 -2.76 -5.25 -4.37
N THR A 10 -2.69 -3.92 -4.29
CA THR A 10 -3.86 -3.04 -4.12
C THR A 10 -3.61 -1.70 -4.80
N ASP A 11 -4.69 -1.00 -5.16
CA ASP A 11 -4.61 0.43 -5.42
C ASP A 11 -4.53 1.18 -4.08
N GLY A 12 -3.78 2.28 -4.04
CA GLY A 12 -3.76 3.21 -2.92
C GLY A 12 -5.05 4.03 -2.85
N VAL A 13 -5.55 4.45 -4.03
CA VAL A 13 -6.83 5.11 -4.23
C VAL A 13 -7.57 4.42 -5.37
N PHE A 14 -8.74 3.86 -5.08
CA PHE A 14 -9.55 3.15 -6.08
C PHE A 14 -10.20 4.14 -7.05
N SER A 15 -10.07 3.90 -8.35
CA SER A 15 -10.44 4.87 -9.39
C SER A 15 -11.93 5.15 -9.54
N MET A 16 -12.80 4.18 -9.22
CA MET A 16 -14.26 4.37 -9.35
C MET A 16 -14.82 5.26 -8.25
N ASP A 17 -14.54 4.91 -6.99
CA ASP A 17 -15.20 5.52 -5.84
C ASP A 17 -14.29 6.53 -5.10
N GLY A 18 -12.98 6.50 -5.36
CA GLY A 18 -11.99 7.35 -4.69
C GLY A 18 -11.61 6.85 -3.28
N ASP A 19 -12.03 5.65 -2.91
CA ASP A 19 -11.73 5.06 -1.61
C ASP A 19 -10.23 4.81 -1.43
N VAL A 20 -9.74 5.00 -0.21
CA VAL A 20 -8.33 4.79 0.14
C VAL A 20 -8.17 3.44 0.81
N ALA A 21 -7.23 2.62 0.32
CA ALA A 21 -6.94 1.33 0.92
C ALA A 21 -6.38 1.47 2.36
N PRO A 22 -6.68 0.53 3.28
CA PRO A 22 -6.14 0.55 4.65
C PRO A 22 -4.68 0.08 4.68
N LEU A 23 -3.78 0.83 4.03
CA LEU A 23 -2.40 0.43 3.73
C LEU A 23 -1.58 0.06 4.99
N ALA A 24 -1.73 0.79 6.10
CA ALA A 24 -1.03 0.49 7.35
C ALA A 24 -1.41 -0.89 7.92
N ALA A 25 -2.70 -1.26 7.84
CA ALA A 25 -3.17 -2.56 8.29
C ALA A 25 -2.67 -3.68 7.36
N LEU A 26 -2.73 -3.45 6.04
CA LEU A 26 -2.22 -4.40 5.04
C LEU A 26 -0.72 -4.64 5.21
N ALA A 27 0.07 -3.58 5.42
CA ALA A 27 1.51 -3.69 5.66
C ALA A 27 1.83 -4.50 6.92
N GLY A 28 1.06 -4.32 8.00
CA GLY A 28 1.18 -5.11 9.22
C GLY A 28 0.91 -6.60 8.98
N VAL A 29 -0.14 -6.93 8.23
CA VAL A 29 -0.46 -8.31 7.87
C VAL A 29 0.61 -8.92 6.96
N CYS A 30 1.08 -8.18 5.96
CA CYS A 30 2.11 -8.66 5.03
C CYS A 30 3.42 -8.96 5.76
N THR A 31 3.82 -8.07 6.67
CA THR A 31 4.99 -8.28 7.55
C THR A 31 4.82 -9.54 8.39
N GLY A 32 3.67 -9.71 9.07
CA GLY A 32 3.42 -10.88 9.91
C GLY A 32 3.34 -12.20 9.14
N GLN A 33 3.05 -12.15 7.84
CA GLN A 33 2.97 -13.32 6.99
C GLN A 33 4.22 -13.57 6.13
N GLY A 34 5.22 -12.69 6.15
CA GLY A 34 6.35 -12.77 5.20
C GLY A 34 5.87 -12.64 3.75
N ALA A 35 4.94 -11.72 3.50
CA ALA A 35 4.43 -11.38 2.18
C ALA A 35 4.90 -9.98 1.78
N TRP A 36 4.98 -9.77 0.47
CA TRP A 36 5.21 -8.46 -0.14
C TRP A 36 3.90 -7.69 -0.27
N LEU A 37 3.99 -6.38 -0.21
CA LEU A 37 2.86 -5.48 -0.46
C LEU A 37 3.22 -4.59 -1.65
N MET A 38 2.42 -4.61 -2.70
CA MET A 38 2.54 -3.71 -3.84
C MET A 38 1.35 -2.78 -3.86
N VAL A 39 1.61 -1.47 -4.00
CA VAL A 39 0.58 -0.43 -4.04
C VAL A 39 0.68 0.32 -5.36
N ASP A 40 -0.42 0.37 -6.13
CA ASP A 40 -0.54 1.28 -7.27
C ASP A 40 -1.03 2.65 -6.76
N ASP A 41 -0.20 3.67 -6.91
CA ASP A 41 -0.46 5.01 -6.39
C ASP A 41 -0.78 6.04 -7.49
N ALA A 42 -1.21 5.59 -8.67
CA ALA A 42 -1.52 6.45 -9.82
C ALA A 42 -2.50 7.59 -9.49
N HIS A 43 -3.49 7.32 -8.63
CA HIS A 43 -4.50 8.29 -8.21
C HIS A 43 -4.17 8.99 -6.87
N GLY A 44 -3.14 8.54 -6.14
CA GLY A 44 -2.74 9.13 -4.86
C GLY A 44 -1.57 10.12 -4.99
N ILE A 45 -0.63 9.88 -5.91
CA ILE A 45 0.51 10.77 -6.13
C ILE A 45 0.04 12.15 -6.61
N GLY A 46 0.59 13.21 -5.99
CA GLY A 46 0.21 14.59 -6.24
C GLY A 46 -1.07 15.04 -5.51
N VAL A 47 -1.79 14.12 -4.86
CA VAL A 47 -3.07 14.39 -4.19
C VAL A 47 -2.98 14.14 -2.69
N LEU A 48 -2.49 12.95 -2.30
CA LEU A 48 -2.44 12.50 -0.93
C LEU A 48 -1.06 12.67 -0.29
N GLY A 49 -1.06 12.68 1.03
CA GLY A 49 0.16 12.70 1.84
C GLY A 49 0.89 14.06 1.85
N PRO A 50 1.90 14.21 2.70
CA PRO A 50 2.68 15.44 2.77
C PRO A 50 3.32 15.76 1.42
N GLN A 51 3.08 16.96 0.90
CA GLN A 51 3.61 17.42 -0.39
C GLN A 51 3.17 16.56 -1.59
N GLY A 52 2.03 15.87 -1.51
CA GLY A 52 1.54 15.03 -2.60
C GLY A 52 2.36 13.76 -2.81
N ARG A 53 3.02 13.25 -1.77
CA ARG A 53 3.87 12.05 -1.84
C ARG A 53 3.11 10.73 -1.99
N GLY A 54 1.78 10.76 -2.02
CA GLY A 54 0.96 9.60 -2.31
C GLY A 54 0.36 8.91 -1.09
N SER A 55 -0.37 7.83 -1.34
CA SER A 55 -1.14 7.10 -0.34
C SER A 55 -0.27 6.40 0.70
N ILE A 56 0.93 5.94 0.33
CA ILE A 56 1.90 5.33 1.25
C ILE A 56 2.34 6.35 2.32
N ALA A 57 2.71 7.56 1.90
CA ALA A 57 3.10 8.63 2.81
C ALA A 57 1.91 9.11 3.66
N ALA A 58 0.71 9.15 3.08
CA ALA A 58 -0.52 9.47 3.83
C ALA A 58 -0.83 8.43 4.92
N ALA A 59 -0.51 7.16 4.68
CA ALA A 59 -0.63 6.08 5.65
C ALA A 59 0.48 6.06 6.72
N GLY A 60 1.43 7.00 6.69
CA GLY A 60 2.56 7.05 7.61
C GLY A 60 3.58 5.92 7.41
N LEU A 61 3.55 5.27 6.24
CA LEU A 61 4.50 4.23 5.86
C LEU A 61 5.67 4.86 5.09
N GLY A 62 6.87 4.35 5.32
CA GLY A 62 8.02 4.61 4.45
C GLY A 62 8.09 3.58 3.34
N GLU A 63 8.86 3.87 2.28
CA GLU A 63 9.13 2.92 1.19
C GLU A 63 9.78 1.62 1.70
N ASP A 64 10.51 1.70 2.82
CA ASP A 64 11.12 0.57 3.53
C ASP A 64 10.11 -0.37 4.21
N LYS A 65 8.86 0.09 4.37
CA LYS A 65 7.77 -0.66 5.00
C LYS A 65 6.84 -1.35 3.99
N VAL A 66 7.18 -1.25 2.71
CA VAL A 66 6.45 -1.86 1.59
C VAL A 66 7.43 -2.80 0.87
N PRO A 67 7.70 -3.99 1.46
CA PRO A 67 8.69 -4.94 0.97
C PRO A 67 8.27 -5.67 -0.30
#